data_AF-A0AAE9DGN4-F1
#
_entry.id   AF-A0AAE9DGN4-F1
#
_cell.length_a   1.000
_cell.length_b   1.000
_cell.length_c   1.000
_cell.angle_alpha   90.00
_cell.angle_beta   90.00
_cell.angle_gamma   90.00
#
_symmetry.space_group_name_H-M   'P 1'
#
loop_
_entity.id
_entity.type
_entity.pdbx_description
1 polymer ?
#
loop_
_entity_poly.entity_id
_entity_poly.type
_entity_poly.pdbx_seq_one_letter_code
_entity_poly.pdbx_strand_id
1 'polypeptide(L)'
;MQAFCIPKKDETNSDITIKDLIEYVAFPLREYLSLRDTKSSNDLPIHMKACRKKFRMYGTDEELIENLRKFKDFPECYRFFNDSPMNRAPKVFESLKGEKYIHRIDLYPILENIAVNTIMLPSPVFAKIINHYIQRYYPKHHTNVQFVKFRPEMFEEYKKEIWKAYLTAFENHEQVHEQIVEFIKKGEYRKIDKIFAEIDPIGYNEDDSRYYMNSYRSMPPMLRKEMRDASVIYVQTHIKRALGTLMRERNEFHFFKPFVDPMIDPPTVRLFEDKDEQYVIKSEFFDSINLLLPLIDRILFEEDRDVGIISTISLTDIMEFYGDHAKKIEFIRYPITRPKHKGAYVQGRNRRTFCVLIADAFLECMKFLISHCQIFQKIKDFNVIQIVFDEMEKVFHADFDYPCFFDLQFFKVMKNNVFAGMRIFDNTPVREIRDVPPDGFSLKMLQNELQYLGLLKLFPGIEEQAKRVFPEIEKRKNGEFLRTWDLFEAIEHCQLIGFLEKFPIFAVFMHSQKACHMIMGLQCVECNENWHDEFEITRNYKETENPFRKINIKKEKDEREREII
;
A
#
# COMPACT_ATOMS: atom_id res chain seq x y z
N MET A 1 -0.15 -4.62 -23.69
CA MET A 1 -0.67 -4.88 -22.33
C MET A 1 -2.07 -5.51 -22.36
N GLN A 2 -3.07 -4.88 -22.99
CA GLN A 2 -4.44 -5.46 -23.13
C GLN A 2 -4.49 -6.87 -23.76
N ALA A 3 -3.51 -7.22 -24.61
CA ALA A 3 -3.46 -8.54 -25.24
C ALA A 3 -2.81 -9.66 -24.39
N PHE A 4 -2.08 -9.33 -23.31
CA PHE A 4 -1.25 -10.30 -22.56
C PHE A 4 -1.49 -10.33 -21.04
N CYS A 5 -1.97 -9.25 -20.43
CA CYS A 5 -1.86 -9.08 -18.97
C CYS A 5 -3.14 -8.64 -18.26
N ILE A 6 -4.27 -8.52 -18.96
CA ILE A 6 -5.52 -8.08 -18.33
C ILE A 6 -6.53 -9.20 -18.57
N PRO A 7 -6.94 -9.96 -17.54
CA PRO A 7 -8.24 -10.63 -17.61
C PRO A 7 -9.22 -9.58 -18.12
N LYS A 8 -10.05 -9.87 -19.13
CA LYS A 8 -11.21 -8.99 -19.37
C LYS A 8 -11.95 -8.95 -18.04
N LYS A 9 -11.76 -7.89 -17.25
CA LYS A 9 -12.50 -7.70 -16.01
C LYS A 9 -13.94 -7.77 -16.46
N ASP A 10 -14.69 -8.74 -15.95
CA ASP A 10 -16.14 -8.57 -15.95
C ASP A 10 -16.38 -7.20 -15.32
N GLU A 11 -17.01 -6.29 -16.05
CA GLU A 11 -17.36 -4.93 -15.62
C GLU A 11 -18.37 -4.92 -14.44
N THR A 12 -18.57 -6.08 -13.81
CA THR A 12 -19.28 -6.20 -12.56
C THR A 12 -18.40 -5.66 -11.42
N ASN A 13 -19.02 -5.04 -10.42
CA ASN A 13 -18.39 -4.47 -9.21
C ASN A 13 -17.66 -5.51 -8.30
N SER A 14 -17.09 -6.57 -8.87
CA SER A 14 -16.46 -7.71 -8.19
C SER A 14 -15.04 -7.44 -7.69
N ASP A 15 -14.43 -6.29 -8.02
CA ASP A 15 -13.05 -5.97 -7.64
C ASP A 15 -12.89 -5.31 -6.26
N ILE A 16 -14.00 -4.87 -5.67
CA ILE A 16 -14.08 -4.28 -4.34
C ILE A 16 -14.95 -5.15 -3.45
N THR A 17 -14.42 -5.50 -2.28
CA THR A 17 -15.04 -6.37 -1.29
C THR A 17 -15.48 -5.58 -0.06
N ILE A 18 -16.35 -6.18 0.76
CA ILE A 18 -16.68 -5.61 2.07
C ILE A 18 -15.46 -5.47 2.99
N LYS A 19 -14.44 -6.35 2.85
CA LYS A 19 -13.18 -6.25 3.59
C LYS A 19 -12.41 -4.98 3.22
N ASP A 20 -12.38 -4.65 1.93
CA ASP A 20 -11.75 -3.42 1.45
C ASP A 20 -12.45 -2.19 2.03
N LEU A 21 -13.79 -2.21 2.05
CA LEU A 21 -14.59 -1.15 2.67
C LEU A 21 -14.31 -1.04 4.18
N ILE A 22 -14.38 -2.15 4.91
CA ILE A 22 -14.10 -2.25 6.37
C ILE A 22 -12.75 -1.64 6.72
N GLU A 23 -11.75 -1.89 5.89
CA GLU A 23 -10.42 -1.35 6.10
C GLU A 23 -10.35 0.15 5.76
N TYR A 24 -10.99 0.59 4.69
CA TYR A 24 -10.96 2.00 4.26
C TYR A 24 -11.72 2.94 5.20
N VAL A 25 -12.80 2.47 5.82
CA VAL A 25 -13.68 3.29 6.65
C VAL A 25 -13.18 3.45 8.09
N ALA A 26 -13.66 4.50 8.77
CA ALA A 26 -13.35 4.76 10.17
C ALA A 26 -13.89 3.68 11.15
N PHE A 27 -13.30 3.61 12.36
CA PHE A 27 -13.35 2.44 13.26
C PHE A 27 -14.76 1.98 13.71
N PRO A 28 -15.77 2.84 13.98
CA PRO A 28 -17.12 2.33 14.30
C PRO A 28 -18.01 2.01 13.11
N LEU A 29 -17.71 2.56 11.94
CA LEU A 29 -18.24 2.02 10.71
C LEU A 29 -17.64 0.63 10.47
N ARG A 30 -16.34 0.48 10.71
CA ARG A 30 -15.64 -0.81 10.63
C ARG A 30 -16.22 -1.86 11.58
N GLU A 31 -16.40 -1.57 12.86
CA GLU A 31 -17.02 -2.52 13.82
C GLU A 31 -18.43 -2.90 13.40
N TYR A 32 -19.24 -1.90 13.02
CA TYR A 32 -20.61 -2.12 12.56
C TYR A 32 -20.68 -3.01 11.31
N LEU A 33 -19.81 -2.76 10.32
CA LEU A 33 -19.71 -3.57 9.11
C LEU A 33 -19.19 -4.97 9.41
N SER A 34 -18.19 -5.10 10.29
CA SER A 34 -17.63 -6.40 10.71
C SER A 34 -18.70 -7.29 11.37
N LEU A 35 -19.58 -6.71 12.19
CA LEU A 35 -20.71 -7.43 12.78
C LEU A 35 -21.73 -7.91 11.74
N ARG A 36 -21.86 -7.21 10.61
CA ARG A 36 -22.79 -7.57 9.53
C ARG A 36 -22.19 -8.54 8.51
N ASP A 37 -20.88 -8.48 8.28
CA ASP A 37 -20.14 -9.44 7.42
C ASP A 37 -20.37 -10.89 7.89
N THR A 38 -20.55 -11.10 9.19
CA THR A 38 -20.84 -12.43 9.77
C THR A 38 -22.30 -12.92 9.55
N LYS A 39 -23.21 -12.07 9.05
CA LYS A 39 -24.67 -12.32 9.03
C LYS A 39 -25.34 -12.23 7.65
N SER A 40 -24.67 -11.77 6.59
CA SER A 40 -25.26 -11.64 5.25
C SER A 40 -24.27 -11.96 4.12
N SER A 41 -24.78 -12.23 2.91
CA SER A 41 -23.99 -12.42 1.69
C SER A 41 -23.03 -11.26 1.44
N ASN A 42 -21.89 -11.53 0.77
CA ASN A 42 -20.82 -10.59 0.37
C ASN A 42 -21.26 -9.43 -0.56
N ASP A 43 -22.52 -9.00 -0.53
CA ASP A 43 -23.12 -8.05 -1.46
C ASP A 43 -22.94 -6.60 -0.97
N LEU A 44 -21.80 -6.02 -1.34
CA LEU A 44 -21.37 -4.66 -0.99
C LEU A 44 -22.48 -3.59 -1.18
N PRO A 45 -23.22 -3.55 -2.32
CA PRO A 45 -24.38 -2.67 -2.50
C PRO A 45 -25.43 -2.70 -1.37
N ILE A 46 -25.75 -3.88 -0.83
CA ILE A 46 -26.74 -4.00 0.26
C ILE A 46 -26.22 -3.32 1.53
N HIS A 47 -24.93 -3.48 1.84
CA HIS A 47 -24.31 -2.86 3.00
C HIS A 47 -24.21 -1.34 2.87
N MET A 48 -23.87 -0.83 1.67
CA MET A 48 -23.82 0.60 1.39
C MET A 48 -25.20 1.25 1.55
N LYS A 49 -26.24 0.64 0.99
CA LYS A 49 -27.63 1.11 1.13
C LYS A 49 -28.10 1.12 2.59
N ALA A 50 -27.79 0.08 3.37
CA ALA A 50 -28.21 -0.02 4.76
C ALA A 50 -27.53 0.98 5.71
N CYS A 51 -26.42 1.60 5.28
CA CYS A 51 -25.63 2.51 6.11
C CYS A 51 -25.53 3.92 5.53
N ARG A 52 -26.36 4.27 4.54
CA ARG A 52 -26.25 5.51 3.76
C ARG A 52 -26.09 6.77 4.61
N LYS A 53 -26.82 6.89 5.73
CA LYS A 53 -26.70 8.04 6.66
C LYS A 53 -25.31 8.16 7.30
N LYS A 54 -24.64 7.03 7.55
CA LYS A 54 -23.28 6.98 8.11
C LYS A 54 -22.19 7.16 7.04
N PHE A 55 -22.53 6.96 5.76
CA PHE A 55 -21.60 7.15 4.63
C PHE A 55 -21.59 8.55 4.02
N ARG A 56 -22.40 9.49 4.52
CA ARG A 56 -22.51 10.86 3.98
C ARG A 56 -21.17 11.59 3.83
N MET A 57 -20.19 11.31 4.69
CA MET A 57 -18.86 11.91 4.61
C MET A 57 -17.98 11.37 3.47
N TYR A 58 -18.38 10.25 2.84
CA TYR A 58 -17.61 9.57 1.78
C TYR A 58 -18.10 9.88 0.36
N GLY A 59 -19.11 10.75 0.21
CA GLY A 59 -19.68 11.11 -1.10
C GLY A 59 -20.72 10.12 -1.59
N THR A 60 -20.86 10.00 -2.91
CA THR A 60 -21.74 8.98 -3.53
C THR A 60 -21.12 7.58 -3.49
N ASP A 61 -21.91 6.58 -3.84
CA ASP A 61 -21.46 5.20 -3.91
C ASP A 61 -20.33 5.04 -4.95
N GLU A 62 -20.41 5.75 -6.08
CA GLU A 62 -19.40 5.77 -7.14
C GLU A 62 -18.10 6.43 -6.66
N GLU A 63 -18.20 7.57 -5.98
CA GLU A 63 -17.04 8.28 -5.43
C GLU A 63 -16.32 7.42 -4.37
N LEU A 64 -17.07 6.71 -3.53
CA LEU A 64 -16.51 5.78 -2.56
C LEU A 64 -15.79 4.61 -3.25
N ILE A 65 -16.40 4.00 -4.28
CA ILE A 65 -15.78 2.91 -5.05
C ILE A 65 -14.50 3.38 -5.74
N GLU A 66 -14.50 4.58 -6.34
CA GLU A 66 -13.30 5.15 -6.97
C GLU A 66 -12.16 5.32 -5.95
N ASN A 67 -12.47 5.85 -4.76
CA ASN A 67 -11.49 6.00 -3.69
C ASN A 67 -10.99 4.65 -3.16
N LEU A 68 -11.85 3.63 -3.08
CA LEU A 68 -11.44 2.27 -2.71
C LEU A 68 -10.48 1.68 -3.74
N ARG A 69 -10.72 1.92 -5.04
CA ARG A 69 -9.79 1.51 -6.11
C ARG A 69 -8.44 2.20 -5.98
N LYS A 70 -8.42 3.52 -5.68
CA LYS A 70 -7.17 4.26 -5.38
C LYS A 70 -6.45 3.67 -4.16
N PHE A 71 -7.18 3.39 -3.08
CA PHE A 71 -6.62 2.81 -1.87
C PHE A 71 -5.97 1.43 -2.10
N LYS A 72 -6.53 0.62 -3.01
CA LYS A 72 -5.98 -0.70 -3.37
C LYS A 72 -4.86 -0.64 -4.42
N ASP A 73 -4.51 0.53 -4.96
CA ASP A 73 -3.52 0.63 -6.04
C ASP A 73 -2.07 0.65 -5.54
N PHE A 74 -1.63 -0.43 -4.89
CA PHE A 74 -0.22 -0.64 -4.54
C PHE A 74 0.23 -2.11 -4.75
N PRO A 75 1.52 -2.36 -5.10
CA PRO A 75 2.10 -3.70 -5.22
C PRO A 75 1.80 -4.60 -4.04
N GLU A 76 1.47 -5.85 -4.35
CA GLU A 76 1.06 -6.89 -3.39
C GLU A 76 -0.04 -6.49 -2.38
N CYS A 77 -0.93 -5.55 -2.72
CA CYS A 77 -2.08 -5.22 -1.87
C CYS A 77 -2.91 -6.46 -1.50
N TYR A 78 -2.95 -7.49 -2.35
CA TYR A 78 -3.60 -8.77 -2.06
C TYR A 78 -3.12 -9.39 -0.74
N ARG A 79 -1.86 -9.22 -0.36
CA ARG A 79 -1.36 -9.72 0.93
C ARG A 79 -1.91 -8.95 2.11
N PHE A 80 -2.11 -7.66 1.93
CA PHE A 80 -2.66 -6.80 2.97
C PHE A 80 -4.15 -7.12 3.19
N PHE A 81 -4.91 -7.33 2.12
CA PHE A 81 -6.35 -7.66 2.17
C PHE A 81 -6.66 -9.15 2.33
N ASN A 82 -5.63 -10.01 2.39
CA ASN A 82 -5.76 -11.47 2.37
C ASN A 82 -6.60 -11.97 1.18
N ASP A 83 -6.26 -11.47 0.01
CA ASP A 83 -6.90 -11.72 -1.28
C ASP A 83 -5.98 -12.52 -2.22
N SER A 84 -6.51 -12.95 -3.37
CA SER A 84 -5.73 -13.63 -4.41
C SER A 84 -4.83 -12.64 -5.16
N PRO A 85 -3.56 -13.01 -5.45
CA PRO A 85 -2.69 -12.23 -6.33
C PRO A 85 -3.32 -11.92 -7.71
N MET A 86 -4.28 -12.74 -8.15
CA MET A 86 -4.95 -12.61 -9.44
C MET A 86 -5.92 -11.43 -9.54
N ASN A 87 -6.38 -10.92 -8.40
CA ASN A 87 -7.42 -9.88 -8.39
C ASN A 87 -6.86 -8.49 -8.70
N ARG A 88 -5.55 -8.39 -9.01
CA ARG A 88 -4.90 -7.14 -9.38
C ARG A 88 -4.25 -7.22 -10.76
N ALA A 89 -4.38 -6.12 -11.50
CA ALA A 89 -3.61 -5.91 -12.71
C ALA A 89 -2.15 -5.54 -12.37
N PRO A 90 -1.15 -6.23 -12.95
CA PRO A 90 0.24 -5.81 -12.96
C PRO A 90 0.41 -4.34 -13.38
N LYS A 91 1.31 -3.62 -12.73
CA LYS A 91 1.60 -2.21 -13.05
C LYS A 91 2.97 -2.08 -13.70
N VAL A 92 3.03 -1.36 -14.81
CA VAL A 92 4.29 -0.94 -15.44
C VAL A 92 4.65 0.43 -14.90
N PHE A 93 5.90 0.56 -14.47
CA PHE A 93 6.49 1.78 -13.95
C PHE A 93 7.49 2.32 -14.96
N GLU A 94 7.68 3.63 -14.96
CA GLU A 94 8.71 4.29 -15.74
C GLU A 94 9.84 4.73 -14.81
N SER A 95 11.06 4.61 -15.28
CA SER A 95 12.23 5.15 -14.60
C SER A 95 12.45 6.63 -14.94
N LEU A 96 13.35 7.30 -14.21
CA LEU A 96 13.80 8.65 -14.58
C LEU A 96 14.44 8.72 -15.98
N LYS A 97 14.97 7.60 -16.49
CA LYS A 97 15.54 7.50 -17.84
C LYS A 97 14.51 7.16 -18.91
N GLY A 98 13.22 7.03 -18.55
CA GLY A 98 12.13 6.68 -19.48
C GLY A 98 12.04 5.18 -19.81
N GLU A 99 12.89 4.36 -19.22
CA GLU A 99 12.85 2.90 -19.37
C GLU A 99 11.69 2.31 -18.55
N LYS A 100 11.06 1.26 -19.09
CA LYS A 100 9.89 0.61 -18.49
C LYS A 100 10.28 -0.57 -17.62
N TYR A 101 9.68 -0.66 -16.44
CA TYR A 101 9.91 -1.69 -15.45
C TYR A 101 8.61 -2.27 -14.93
N ILE A 102 8.66 -3.49 -14.42
CA ILE A 102 7.56 -4.12 -13.71
C ILE A 102 8.06 -4.64 -12.37
N HIS A 103 7.20 -4.60 -11.36
CA HIS A 103 7.53 -5.21 -10.08
C HIS A 103 7.74 -6.72 -10.28
N ARG A 104 8.85 -7.28 -9.80
CA ARG A 104 9.23 -8.66 -10.10
C ARG A 104 8.16 -9.69 -9.68
N ILE A 105 7.46 -9.41 -8.58
CA ILE A 105 6.33 -10.25 -8.12
C ILE A 105 5.14 -10.28 -9.08
N ASP A 106 4.99 -9.26 -9.93
CA ASP A 106 3.87 -9.18 -10.86
C ASP A 106 4.12 -10.07 -12.10
N LEU A 107 5.32 -10.65 -12.24
CA LEU A 107 5.59 -11.67 -13.27
C LEU A 107 4.76 -12.94 -13.05
N TYR A 108 4.52 -13.34 -11.80
CA TYR A 108 3.75 -14.54 -11.48
C TYR A 108 2.28 -14.47 -11.93
N PRO A 109 1.49 -13.43 -11.60
CA PRO A 109 0.13 -13.30 -12.12
C PRO A 109 0.09 -13.09 -13.63
N ILE A 110 1.13 -12.50 -14.25
CA ILE A 110 1.23 -12.46 -15.72
C ILE A 110 1.39 -13.86 -16.28
N LEU A 111 2.33 -14.64 -15.74
CA LEU A 111 2.62 -15.99 -16.21
C LEU A 111 1.39 -16.90 -16.06
N GLU A 112 0.67 -16.76 -14.95
CA GLU A 112 -0.61 -17.41 -14.74
C GLU A 112 -1.65 -17.04 -15.80
N ASN A 113 -1.83 -15.74 -16.06
CA ASN A 113 -2.75 -15.26 -17.09
C ASN A 113 -2.38 -15.77 -18.47
N ILE A 114 -1.09 -15.81 -18.82
CA ILE A 114 -0.62 -16.41 -20.07
C ILE A 114 -1.04 -17.89 -20.10
N ALA A 115 -0.79 -18.66 -19.03
CA ALA A 115 -1.13 -20.08 -18.99
C ALA A 115 -2.62 -20.35 -19.18
N VAL A 116 -3.47 -19.60 -18.47
CA VAL A 116 -4.93 -19.77 -18.52
C VAL A 116 -5.50 -19.38 -19.89
N ASN A 117 -4.99 -18.31 -20.52
CA ASN A 117 -5.54 -17.80 -21.79
C ASN A 117 -4.89 -18.41 -23.03
N THR A 118 -3.81 -19.17 -22.90
CA THR A 118 -3.11 -19.78 -24.03
C THR A 118 -3.72 -21.12 -24.44
N ILE A 119 -4.42 -21.82 -23.54
CA ILE A 119 -4.97 -23.16 -23.81
C ILE A 119 -6.39 -23.10 -24.37
N MET A 120 -6.80 -24.11 -25.15
CA MET A 120 -8.14 -24.15 -25.77
C MET A 120 -9.28 -24.57 -24.83
N LEU A 121 -8.95 -25.03 -23.61
CA LEU A 121 -9.93 -25.47 -22.61
C LEU A 121 -9.71 -24.77 -21.26
N PRO A 122 -9.85 -23.42 -21.18
CA PRO A 122 -9.78 -22.72 -19.91
C PRO A 122 -10.98 -23.13 -19.04
N SER A 123 -10.73 -23.81 -17.92
CA SER A 123 -11.76 -24.07 -16.92
C SER A 123 -11.44 -23.32 -15.62
N PRO A 124 -12.44 -22.91 -14.82
CA PRO A 124 -12.22 -22.30 -13.51
C PRO A 124 -11.38 -23.20 -12.58
N VAL A 125 -11.49 -24.53 -12.77
CA VAL A 125 -10.68 -25.50 -12.05
C VAL A 125 -9.22 -25.42 -12.49
N PHE A 126 -8.96 -25.37 -13.80
CA PHE A 126 -7.62 -25.21 -14.34
C PHE A 126 -6.94 -23.95 -13.78
N ALA A 127 -7.62 -22.81 -13.79
CA ALA A 127 -7.09 -21.56 -13.24
C ALA A 127 -6.70 -21.72 -11.76
N LYS A 128 -7.58 -22.28 -10.93
CA LYS A 128 -7.30 -22.53 -9.50
C LYS A 128 -6.09 -23.45 -9.27
N ILE A 129 -5.94 -24.47 -10.12
CA ILE A 129 -4.84 -25.44 -10.08
C ILE A 129 -3.50 -24.77 -10.42
N ILE A 130 -3.47 -23.98 -11.48
CA ILE A 130 -2.28 -23.23 -11.90
C ILE A 130 -1.92 -22.19 -10.85
N ASN A 131 -2.90 -21.47 -10.31
CA ASN A 131 -2.70 -20.52 -9.22
C ASN A 131 -1.97 -21.14 -8.03
N HIS A 132 -2.48 -22.28 -7.54
CA HIS A 132 -1.89 -23.00 -6.42
C HIS A 132 -0.44 -23.43 -6.71
N TYR A 133 -0.16 -23.89 -7.93
CA TYR A 133 1.18 -24.28 -8.33
C TYR A 133 2.15 -23.10 -8.37
N ILE A 134 1.78 -22.00 -9.03
CA ILE A 134 2.62 -20.80 -9.17
C ILE A 134 2.89 -20.16 -7.80
N GLN A 135 1.91 -20.16 -6.88
CA GLN A 135 2.07 -19.62 -5.52
C GLN A 135 3.26 -20.20 -4.75
N ARG A 136 3.70 -21.42 -5.06
CA ARG A 136 4.87 -22.07 -4.42
C ARG A 136 6.19 -21.41 -4.77
N TYR A 137 6.25 -20.77 -5.93
CA TYR A 137 7.42 -20.09 -6.42
C TYR A 137 7.48 -18.64 -5.96
N TYR A 138 6.43 -18.13 -5.30
CA TYR A 138 6.50 -16.80 -4.72
C TYR A 138 7.64 -16.77 -3.70
N PRO A 139 8.45 -15.69 -3.70
CA PRO A 139 9.52 -15.53 -2.73
C PRO A 139 9.00 -15.58 -1.29
N LYS A 140 9.90 -15.76 -0.33
CA LYS A 140 9.57 -15.63 1.09
C LYS A 140 9.37 -14.16 1.47
N HIS A 141 8.85 -13.91 2.67
CA HIS A 141 8.52 -12.54 3.10
C HIS A 141 9.74 -11.62 3.29
N HIS A 142 10.93 -12.16 3.51
CA HIS A 142 12.15 -11.37 3.74
C HIS A 142 12.77 -10.76 2.48
N THR A 143 12.26 -11.14 1.31
CA THR A 143 12.82 -10.67 0.04
C THR A 143 12.58 -9.18 -0.13
N ASN A 144 13.62 -8.46 -0.56
CA ASN A 144 13.54 -7.04 -0.87
C ASN A 144 12.64 -6.79 -2.09
N VAL A 145 12.09 -5.58 -2.17
CA VAL A 145 11.41 -5.10 -3.36
C VAL A 145 12.38 -5.05 -4.53
N GLN A 146 11.98 -5.61 -5.68
CA GLN A 146 12.81 -5.69 -6.88
C GLN A 146 11.97 -5.44 -8.14
N PHE A 147 12.60 -4.81 -9.12
CA PHE A 147 12.02 -4.58 -10.43
C PHE A 147 12.77 -5.39 -11.49
N VAL A 148 12.09 -5.63 -12.62
CA VAL A 148 12.72 -6.15 -13.83
C VAL A 148 12.35 -5.26 -15.00
N LYS A 149 13.28 -5.09 -15.94
CA LYS A 149 13.02 -4.33 -17.15
C LYS A 149 11.88 -4.99 -17.94
N PHE A 150 10.86 -4.21 -18.29
CA PHE A 150 9.68 -4.69 -18.99
C PHE A 150 9.98 -4.85 -20.49
N ARG A 151 10.01 -6.10 -20.97
CA ARG A 151 10.24 -6.46 -22.38
C ARG A 151 9.07 -7.28 -22.91
N PRO A 152 8.19 -6.72 -23.76
CA PRO A 152 7.02 -7.44 -24.28
C PRO A 152 7.35 -8.80 -24.92
N GLU A 153 8.50 -8.89 -25.58
CA GLU A 153 8.97 -10.05 -26.33
C GLU A 153 9.18 -11.28 -25.42
N MET A 154 9.60 -11.04 -24.17
CA MET A 154 9.77 -12.07 -23.14
C MET A 154 8.46 -12.82 -22.86
N PHE A 155 7.33 -12.11 -22.83
CA PHE A 155 6.02 -12.73 -22.56
C PHE A 155 5.52 -13.56 -23.75
N GLU A 156 5.91 -13.19 -24.97
CA GLU A 156 5.63 -13.99 -26.17
C GLU A 156 6.44 -15.29 -26.20
N GLU A 157 7.68 -15.26 -25.71
CA GLU A 157 8.47 -16.48 -25.48
C GLU A 157 7.77 -17.40 -24.48
N TYR A 158 7.32 -16.88 -23.34
CA TYR A 158 6.62 -17.66 -22.32
C TYR A 158 5.35 -18.29 -22.89
N LYS A 159 4.58 -17.53 -23.66
CA LYS A 159 3.39 -18.01 -24.36
C LYS A 159 3.72 -19.16 -25.32
N LYS A 160 4.78 -19.02 -26.12
CA LYS A 160 5.22 -20.08 -27.06
C LYS A 160 5.64 -21.35 -26.33
N GLU A 161 6.37 -21.25 -25.22
CA GLU A 161 6.79 -22.40 -24.43
C GLU A 161 5.59 -23.14 -23.80
N ILE A 162 4.66 -22.39 -23.20
CA ILE A 162 3.43 -22.94 -22.64
C ILE A 162 2.56 -23.59 -23.72
N TRP A 163 2.41 -22.92 -24.87
CA TRP A 163 1.64 -23.44 -26.00
C TRP A 163 2.24 -24.74 -26.55
N LYS A 164 3.57 -24.80 -26.70
CA LYS A 164 4.28 -26.01 -27.12
C LYS A 164 4.03 -27.16 -26.15
N ALA A 165 4.13 -26.92 -24.84
CA ALA A 165 3.85 -27.93 -23.82
C ALA A 165 2.39 -28.41 -23.89
N TYR A 166 1.44 -27.48 -24.08
CA TYR A 166 0.03 -27.80 -24.28
C TYR A 166 -0.19 -28.70 -25.50
N LEU A 167 0.34 -28.32 -26.68
CA LEU A 167 0.17 -29.10 -27.92
C LEU A 167 0.77 -30.50 -27.79
N THR A 168 2.01 -30.60 -27.30
CA THR A 168 2.65 -31.90 -27.10
C THR A 168 1.85 -32.79 -26.15
N ALA A 169 1.30 -32.23 -25.06
CA ALA A 169 0.49 -33.00 -24.13
C ALA A 169 -0.86 -33.39 -24.76
N PHE A 170 -1.49 -32.48 -25.51
CA PHE A 170 -2.77 -32.71 -26.16
C PHE A 170 -2.65 -33.78 -27.27
N GLU A 171 -1.55 -33.85 -28.01
CA GLU A 171 -1.35 -34.89 -29.04
C GLU A 171 -1.11 -36.27 -28.43
N ASN A 172 -0.52 -36.34 -27.23
CA ASN A 172 -0.12 -37.60 -26.61
C ASN A 172 -1.06 -38.09 -25.49
N HIS A 173 -2.11 -37.33 -25.15
CA HIS A 173 -2.95 -37.65 -23.99
C HIS A 173 -3.68 -38.99 -24.13
N GLU A 174 -4.07 -39.39 -25.34
CA GLU A 174 -4.81 -40.62 -25.60
C GLU A 174 -4.01 -41.87 -25.18
N GLN A 175 -2.68 -41.81 -25.31
CA GLN A 175 -1.77 -42.93 -24.97
C GLN A 175 -1.80 -43.29 -23.48
N VAL A 176 -2.17 -42.35 -22.61
CA VAL A 176 -2.23 -42.53 -21.15
C VAL A 176 -3.67 -42.46 -20.61
N HIS A 177 -4.64 -42.10 -21.45
CA HIS A 177 -6.02 -41.86 -21.03
C HIS A 177 -6.66 -43.10 -20.42
N GLU A 178 -6.64 -44.23 -21.13
CA GLU A 178 -7.26 -45.47 -20.67
C GLU A 178 -6.65 -45.97 -19.36
N GLN A 179 -5.33 -45.89 -19.24
CA GLN A 179 -4.59 -46.30 -18.05
C GLN A 179 -4.96 -45.44 -16.83
N ILE A 180 -4.99 -44.12 -16.98
CA ILE A 180 -5.37 -43.20 -15.89
C ILE A 180 -6.84 -43.43 -15.50
N VAL A 181 -7.75 -43.58 -16.48
CA VAL A 181 -9.18 -43.87 -16.21
C VAL A 181 -9.34 -45.17 -15.44
N GLU A 182 -8.59 -46.21 -15.79
CA GLU A 182 -8.61 -47.49 -15.07
C GLU A 182 -8.13 -47.33 -13.62
N PHE A 183 -7.04 -46.61 -13.39
CA PHE A 183 -6.55 -46.32 -12.04
C PHE A 183 -7.54 -45.50 -11.22
N ILE A 184 -8.23 -44.52 -11.82
CA ILE A 184 -9.28 -43.75 -11.15
C ILE A 184 -10.43 -44.67 -10.73
N LYS A 185 -10.90 -45.55 -11.64
CA LYS A 185 -12.00 -46.50 -11.35
C LYS A 185 -11.65 -47.47 -10.22
N LYS A 186 -10.38 -47.91 -10.15
CA LYS A 186 -9.87 -48.81 -9.10
C LYS A 186 -9.47 -48.09 -7.80
N GLY A 187 -9.51 -46.76 -7.77
CA GLY A 187 -9.05 -45.97 -6.63
C GLY A 187 -7.53 -46.00 -6.40
N GLU A 188 -6.75 -46.36 -7.43
CA GLU A 188 -5.30 -46.53 -7.37
C GLU A 188 -4.54 -45.21 -7.58
N TYR A 189 -4.92 -44.16 -6.84
CA TYR A 189 -4.37 -42.80 -7.01
C TYR A 189 -2.84 -42.72 -6.91
N ARG A 190 -2.21 -43.60 -6.11
CA ARG A 190 -0.73 -43.68 -6.03
C ARG A 190 -0.05 -44.03 -7.36
N LYS A 191 -0.73 -44.76 -8.26
CA LYS A 191 -0.18 -45.08 -9.59
C LYS A 191 -0.28 -43.88 -10.53
N ILE A 192 -1.34 -43.09 -10.39
CA ILE A 192 -1.54 -41.82 -11.09
C ILE A 192 -0.47 -40.81 -10.64
N ASP A 193 -0.21 -40.73 -9.34
CA ASP A 193 0.84 -39.90 -8.76
C ASP A 193 2.23 -40.20 -9.35
N LYS A 194 2.55 -41.49 -9.58
CA LYS A 194 3.82 -41.89 -10.22
C LYS A 194 3.95 -41.36 -11.65
N ILE A 195 2.88 -41.48 -12.45
CA ILE A 195 2.87 -40.93 -13.83
C ILE A 195 3.17 -39.42 -13.78
N PHE A 196 2.57 -38.69 -12.84
CA PHE A 196 2.78 -37.25 -12.73
C PHE A 196 4.18 -36.88 -12.21
N ALA A 197 4.73 -37.66 -11.28
CA ALA A 197 6.09 -37.51 -10.80
C ALA A 197 7.12 -37.79 -11.92
N GLU A 198 6.82 -38.69 -12.85
CA GLU A 198 7.67 -38.93 -14.02
C GLU A 198 7.63 -37.77 -15.03
N ILE A 199 6.48 -37.10 -15.17
CA ILE A 199 6.32 -35.94 -16.07
C ILE A 199 7.02 -34.69 -15.51
N ASP A 200 6.82 -34.35 -14.24
CA ASP A 200 7.45 -33.19 -13.58
C ASP A 200 8.25 -33.61 -12.34
N PRO A 201 9.38 -34.33 -12.49
CA PRO A 201 10.12 -34.88 -11.35
C PRO A 201 10.67 -33.82 -10.40
N ILE A 202 10.84 -32.59 -10.88
CA ILE A 202 11.38 -31.47 -10.09
C ILE A 202 10.25 -30.69 -9.40
N GLY A 203 9.13 -30.45 -10.09
CA GLY A 203 8.01 -29.66 -9.57
C GLY A 203 6.90 -30.48 -8.91
N TYR A 204 6.90 -31.81 -9.04
CA TYR A 204 5.92 -32.68 -8.41
C TYR A 204 6.03 -32.63 -6.88
N ASN A 205 4.88 -32.56 -6.21
CA ASN A 205 4.76 -32.57 -4.77
C ASN A 205 3.46 -33.30 -4.38
N GLU A 206 3.54 -34.23 -3.43
CA GLU A 206 2.37 -34.94 -2.92
C GLU A 206 1.29 -33.98 -2.34
N ASP A 207 1.69 -32.80 -1.86
CA ASP A 207 0.77 -31.75 -1.40
C ASP A 207 -0.13 -31.22 -2.52
N ASP A 208 0.38 -31.15 -3.76
CA ASP A 208 -0.47 -30.80 -4.91
C ASP A 208 -1.55 -31.85 -5.11
N SER A 209 -1.15 -33.12 -5.08
CA SER A 209 -2.09 -34.24 -5.24
C SER A 209 -3.16 -34.22 -4.15
N ARG A 210 -2.77 -33.97 -2.90
CA ARG A 210 -3.72 -33.78 -1.78
C ARG A 210 -4.63 -32.58 -2.00
N TYR A 211 -4.09 -31.44 -2.42
CA TYR A 211 -4.89 -30.24 -2.73
C TYR A 211 -5.89 -30.48 -3.86
N TYR A 212 -5.48 -31.18 -4.92
CA TYR A 212 -6.37 -31.55 -6.03
C TYR A 212 -7.46 -32.50 -5.58
N MET A 213 -7.14 -33.52 -4.80
CA MET A 213 -8.12 -34.49 -4.30
C MET A 213 -9.13 -33.85 -3.35
N ASN A 214 -8.69 -32.94 -2.47
CA ASN A 214 -9.56 -32.18 -1.59
C ASN A 214 -10.44 -31.21 -2.38
N SER A 215 -9.85 -30.49 -3.35
CA SER A 215 -10.58 -29.60 -4.25
C SER A 215 -11.65 -30.36 -5.03
N TYR A 216 -11.31 -31.50 -5.62
CA TYR A 216 -12.22 -32.41 -6.31
C TYR A 216 -13.40 -32.84 -5.43
N ARG A 217 -13.14 -33.25 -4.17
CA ARG A 217 -14.20 -33.66 -3.23
C ARG A 217 -15.18 -32.54 -2.90
N SER A 218 -14.71 -31.29 -2.88
CA SER A 218 -15.50 -30.10 -2.57
C SER A 218 -16.29 -29.52 -3.75
N MET A 219 -16.09 -30.02 -4.97
CA MET A 219 -16.66 -29.44 -6.19
C MET A 219 -18.09 -29.90 -6.51
N PRO A 220 -18.91 -29.05 -7.14
CA PRO A 220 -20.16 -29.45 -7.77
C PRO A 220 -20.01 -30.65 -8.72
N PRO A 221 -21.03 -31.51 -8.86
CA PRO A 221 -20.98 -32.70 -9.73
C PRO A 221 -20.50 -32.43 -11.16
N MET A 222 -20.86 -31.28 -11.74
CA MET A 222 -20.47 -30.90 -13.11
C MET A 222 -18.97 -30.64 -13.24
N LEU A 223 -18.38 -29.84 -12.33
CA LEU A 223 -16.94 -29.60 -12.30
C LEU A 223 -16.13 -30.86 -11.93
N ARG A 224 -16.72 -31.76 -11.13
CA ARG A 224 -16.14 -33.10 -10.87
C ARG A 224 -16.12 -34.00 -12.11
N LYS A 225 -16.92 -33.74 -13.13
CA LYS A 225 -16.87 -34.49 -14.40
C LYS A 225 -15.68 -34.02 -15.23
N GLU A 226 -15.47 -32.71 -15.32
CA GLU A 226 -14.30 -32.10 -15.99
C GLU A 226 -12.98 -32.53 -15.33
N MET A 227 -12.89 -32.52 -14.00
CA MET A 227 -11.70 -32.97 -13.27
C MET A 227 -11.39 -34.46 -13.39
N ARG A 228 -12.37 -35.28 -13.79
CA ARG A 228 -12.19 -36.73 -13.96
C ARG A 228 -11.65 -37.10 -15.33
N ASP A 229 -11.53 -36.13 -16.22
CA ASP A 229 -10.96 -36.36 -17.53
C ASP A 229 -9.44 -36.54 -17.37
N ALA A 230 -8.98 -37.78 -17.56
CA ALA A 230 -7.57 -38.13 -17.51
C ALA A 230 -6.72 -37.26 -18.44
N SER A 231 -7.28 -36.86 -19.57
CA SER A 231 -6.65 -36.00 -20.57
C SER A 231 -6.38 -34.60 -20.00
N VAL A 232 -7.33 -34.06 -19.22
CA VAL A 232 -7.22 -32.74 -18.59
C VAL A 232 -6.11 -32.74 -17.53
N ILE A 233 -6.03 -33.78 -16.69
CA ILE A 233 -5.00 -33.88 -15.65
C ILE A 233 -3.60 -34.06 -16.27
N TYR A 234 -3.51 -34.86 -17.33
CA TYR A 234 -2.26 -35.06 -18.07
C TYR A 234 -1.75 -33.75 -18.69
N VAL A 235 -2.61 -33.03 -19.43
CA VAL A 235 -2.27 -31.74 -20.03
C VAL A 235 -1.88 -30.71 -18.97
N GLN A 236 -2.62 -30.65 -17.86
CA GLN A 236 -2.29 -29.79 -16.72
C GLN A 236 -0.87 -30.03 -16.18
N THR A 237 -0.45 -31.29 -16.10
CA THR A 237 0.86 -31.64 -15.54
C THR A 237 2.01 -31.18 -16.45
N HIS A 238 1.85 -31.30 -17.76
CA HIS A 238 2.82 -30.76 -18.73
C HIS A 238 2.91 -29.24 -18.69
N ILE A 239 1.78 -28.54 -18.54
CA ILE A 239 1.78 -27.08 -18.41
C ILE A 239 2.48 -26.66 -17.11
N LYS A 240 2.18 -27.32 -15.99
CA LYS A 240 2.89 -27.07 -14.71
C LYS A 240 4.39 -27.27 -14.84
N ARG A 241 4.83 -28.35 -15.51
CA ARG A 241 6.25 -28.58 -15.79
C ARG A 241 6.86 -27.40 -16.55
N ALA A 242 6.22 -26.95 -17.63
CA ALA A 242 6.71 -25.82 -18.43
C ALA A 242 6.79 -24.52 -17.60
N LEU A 243 5.76 -24.24 -16.80
CA LEU A 243 5.75 -23.11 -15.86
C LEU A 243 6.89 -23.20 -14.83
N GLY A 244 7.09 -24.38 -14.24
CA GLY A 244 8.15 -24.64 -13.29
C GLY A 244 9.53 -24.45 -13.91
N THR A 245 9.73 -24.91 -15.15
CA THR A 245 10.96 -24.68 -15.92
C THR A 245 11.21 -23.18 -16.14
N LEU A 246 10.21 -22.45 -16.64
CA LEU A 246 10.30 -21.00 -16.82
C LEU A 246 10.73 -20.28 -15.54
N MET A 247 10.06 -20.56 -14.43
CA MET A 247 10.34 -19.90 -13.14
C MET A 247 11.70 -20.29 -12.52
N ARG A 248 12.26 -21.46 -12.86
CA ARG A 248 13.56 -21.94 -12.34
C ARG A 248 14.75 -21.61 -13.24
N GLU A 249 14.53 -21.36 -14.52
CA GLU A 249 15.62 -21.18 -15.48
C GLU A 249 15.81 -19.70 -15.84
N ARG A 250 14.72 -18.92 -15.88
CA ARG A 250 14.75 -17.51 -16.27
C ARG A 250 15.17 -16.61 -15.11
N ASN A 251 16.12 -15.70 -15.35
CA ASN A 251 16.74 -14.87 -14.30
C ASN A 251 15.77 -13.88 -13.67
N GLU A 252 14.75 -13.46 -14.41
CA GLU A 252 13.72 -12.52 -13.99
C GLU A 252 12.89 -13.05 -12.82
N PHE A 253 12.80 -14.37 -12.63
CA PHE A 253 12.09 -15.00 -11.51
C PHE A 253 12.99 -15.28 -10.30
N HIS A 254 14.30 -15.06 -10.40
CA HIS A 254 15.26 -15.39 -9.34
C HIS A 254 15.51 -14.20 -8.40
N PHE A 255 14.86 -14.22 -7.23
CA PHE A 255 15.04 -13.18 -6.20
C PHE A 255 16.37 -13.28 -5.43
N PHE A 256 17.06 -14.42 -5.50
CA PHE A 256 18.25 -14.72 -4.68
C PHE A 256 19.49 -15.09 -5.50
N LYS A 257 19.43 -15.06 -6.83
CA LYS A 257 20.65 -15.29 -7.62
C LYS A 257 21.59 -14.10 -7.40
N PRO A 258 22.90 -14.35 -7.16
CA PRO A 258 23.88 -13.28 -7.09
C PRO A 258 23.81 -12.51 -8.41
N PHE A 259 23.77 -11.20 -8.26
CA PHE A 259 23.53 -10.21 -9.29
C PHE A 259 24.18 -10.58 -10.62
N VAL A 260 23.38 -10.52 -11.69
CA VAL A 260 23.88 -10.11 -13.00
C VAL A 260 24.73 -8.86 -12.76
N ASP A 261 25.92 -8.78 -13.38
CA ASP A 261 26.82 -7.63 -13.27
C ASP A 261 25.98 -6.34 -13.20
N PRO A 262 26.12 -5.49 -12.17
CA PRO A 262 25.37 -4.24 -12.04
C PRO A 262 25.49 -3.32 -13.27
N MET A 263 26.49 -3.53 -14.13
CA MET A 263 26.64 -2.86 -15.42
C MET A 263 25.71 -3.41 -16.52
N ILE A 264 25.27 -4.67 -16.40
CA ILE A 264 24.32 -5.33 -17.31
C ILE A 264 22.88 -5.16 -16.82
N ASP A 265 22.63 -5.25 -15.51
CA ASP A 265 21.32 -5.02 -14.90
C ASP A 265 21.46 -4.06 -13.70
N PRO A 266 21.23 -2.74 -13.92
CA PRO A 266 21.48 -1.74 -12.89
C PRO A 266 20.57 -1.94 -11.67
N PRO A 267 21.08 -1.73 -10.44
CA PRO A 267 20.25 -1.75 -9.25
C PRO A 267 19.10 -0.75 -9.37
N THR A 268 17.91 -1.15 -8.93
CA THR A 268 16.71 -0.31 -9.00
C THR A 268 16.33 0.22 -7.62
N VAL A 269 15.94 1.49 -7.53
CA VAL A 269 15.43 2.12 -6.30
C VAL A 269 14.13 2.84 -6.61
N ARG A 270 13.11 2.69 -5.77
CA ARG A 270 11.86 3.46 -5.88
C ARG A 270 12.10 4.92 -5.53
N LEU A 271 11.73 5.78 -6.46
CA LEU A 271 11.64 7.22 -6.29
C LEU A 271 10.20 7.59 -6.02
N PHE A 272 9.89 7.87 -4.76
CA PHE A 272 8.58 8.33 -4.36
C PHE A 272 8.39 9.77 -4.80
N GLU A 273 7.26 10.01 -5.48
CA GLU A 273 6.90 11.34 -5.98
C GLU A 273 5.62 11.78 -5.26
N ASP A 274 5.75 12.87 -4.51
CA ASP A 274 4.65 13.47 -3.76
C ASP A 274 4.61 14.97 -4.03
N LYS A 275 3.79 15.35 -5.01
CA LYS A 275 3.82 16.68 -5.63
C LYS A 275 5.21 17.02 -6.17
N ASP A 276 5.84 18.06 -5.62
CA ASP A 276 7.14 18.57 -6.03
C ASP A 276 8.29 17.87 -5.28
N GLU A 277 7.97 17.00 -4.31
CA GLU A 277 8.95 16.26 -3.52
C GLU A 277 9.32 14.93 -4.18
N GLN A 278 10.62 14.66 -4.23
CA GLN A 278 11.19 13.44 -4.78
C GLN A 278 12.19 12.84 -3.79
N TYR A 279 11.89 11.67 -3.26
CA TYR A 279 12.70 11.02 -2.22
C TYR A 279 12.68 9.50 -2.32
N VAL A 280 13.65 8.85 -1.68
CA VAL A 280 13.76 7.39 -1.64
C VAL A 280 13.88 6.91 -0.19
N ILE A 281 13.53 5.66 0.08
CA ILE A 281 13.80 5.03 1.38
C ILE A 281 15.32 4.85 1.53
N LYS A 282 15.92 5.36 2.61
CA LYS A 282 17.39 5.35 2.83
C LYS A 282 17.96 3.94 2.75
N SER A 283 17.32 2.99 3.44
CA SER A 283 17.75 1.61 3.49
C SER A 283 17.65 0.88 2.13
N GLU A 284 16.69 1.24 1.27
CA GLU A 284 16.59 0.73 -0.10
C GLU A 284 17.69 1.30 -0.99
N PHE A 285 18.00 2.59 -0.85
CA PHE A 285 19.10 3.23 -1.56
C PHE A 285 20.46 2.68 -1.16
N PHE A 286 20.72 2.53 0.15
CA PHE A 286 22.01 2.03 0.62
C PHE A 286 22.26 0.58 0.22
N ASP A 287 21.22 -0.27 0.21
CA ASP A 287 21.32 -1.62 -0.36
C ASP A 287 21.79 -1.58 -1.82
N SER A 288 21.20 -0.69 -2.62
CA SER A 288 21.50 -0.60 -4.06
C SER A 288 22.87 0.01 -4.35
N ILE A 289 23.27 1.09 -3.67
CA ILE A 289 24.56 1.73 -3.90
C ILE A 289 25.73 0.88 -3.43
N ASN A 290 25.56 0.10 -2.34
CA ASN A 290 26.59 -0.81 -1.83
C ASN A 290 26.94 -1.94 -2.81
N LEU A 291 26.08 -2.22 -3.79
CA LEU A 291 26.39 -3.15 -4.89
C LEU A 291 27.37 -2.55 -5.91
N LEU A 292 27.44 -1.22 -5.98
CA LEU A 292 28.30 -0.48 -6.90
C LEU A 292 29.62 -0.05 -6.26
N LEU A 293 29.71 -0.10 -4.92
CA LEU A 293 30.86 0.33 -4.15
C LEU A 293 31.81 -0.86 -3.86
N PRO A 294 33.13 -0.61 -3.81
CA PRO A 294 34.09 -1.54 -3.23
C PRO A 294 33.70 -1.91 -1.79
N LEU A 295 34.06 -3.12 -1.35
CA LEU A 295 33.69 -3.62 -0.02
C LEU A 295 34.05 -2.68 1.13
N ILE A 296 35.20 -1.99 1.03
CA ILE A 296 35.70 -1.07 2.06
C ILE A 296 34.91 0.24 2.13
N ASP A 297 34.25 0.63 1.05
CA ASP A 297 33.50 1.89 0.93
C ASP A 297 31.99 1.69 1.18
N ARG A 298 31.57 0.46 1.52
CA ARG A 298 30.16 0.16 1.76
C ARG A 298 29.65 0.88 3.01
N ILE A 299 28.47 1.45 2.86
CA ILE A 299 27.77 2.20 3.89
C ILE A 299 27.03 1.22 4.79
N LEU A 300 27.36 1.23 6.08
CA LEU A 300 26.60 0.52 7.10
C LEU A 300 25.48 1.44 7.59
N PHE A 301 24.26 1.13 7.18
CA PHE A 301 23.07 1.84 7.63
C PHE A 301 22.18 0.90 8.43
N GLU A 302 21.96 1.27 9.69
CA GLU A 302 20.96 0.63 10.55
C GLU A 302 19.83 1.61 10.78
N GLU A 303 18.62 1.17 10.42
CA GLU A 303 17.39 1.91 10.67
C GLU A 303 17.03 1.78 12.14
N ASP A 304 16.67 2.87 12.80
CA ASP A 304 16.16 2.81 14.17
C ASP A 304 14.81 2.11 14.15
N ARG A 305 14.78 0.89 14.69
CA ARG A 305 13.60 0.01 14.62
C ARG A 305 12.62 0.25 15.76
N ASP A 306 12.96 1.06 16.76
CA ASP A 306 12.21 1.09 18.01
C ASP A 306 10.95 1.95 17.95
N VAL A 307 10.85 2.83 16.94
CA VAL A 307 9.70 3.72 16.73
C VAL A 307 8.91 3.43 15.44
N GLY A 308 9.30 2.43 14.66
CA GLY A 308 8.63 2.06 13.41
C GLY A 308 8.75 3.08 12.27
N ILE A 309 9.60 4.09 12.44
CA ILE A 309 9.85 5.16 11.47
C ILE A 309 10.84 4.66 10.43
N ILE A 310 10.54 4.92 9.16
CA ILE A 310 11.34 4.53 8.01
C ILE A 310 11.85 5.80 7.34
N SER A 311 13.16 6.01 7.42
CA SER A 311 13.80 7.26 7.00
C SER A 311 13.96 7.34 5.48
N THR A 312 13.87 8.55 4.96
CA THR A 312 14.07 8.86 3.53
C THR A 312 15.17 9.88 3.32
N ILE A 313 15.61 10.01 2.07
CA ILE A 313 16.56 11.03 1.62
C ILE A 313 16.08 11.59 0.28
N SER A 314 16.25 12.88 0.06
CA SER A 314 15.85 13.52 -1.20
C SER A 314 16.69 13.01 -2.38
N LEU A 315 16.13 13.05 -3.58
CA LEU A 315 16.88 12.78 -4.81
C LEU A 315 18.01 13.79 -5.02
N THR A 316 17.76 15.06 -4.69
CA THR A 316 18.74 16.16 -4.83
C THR A 316 19.99 15.86 -4.02
N ASP A 317 19.83 15.53 -2.74
CA ASP A 317 20.91 15.20 -1.82
C ASP A 317 21.62 13.91 -2.22
N ILE A 318 20.88 12.91 -2.73
CA ILE A 318 21.51 11.72 -3.31
C ILE A 318 22.46 12.09 -4.45
N MET A 319 22.00 12.95 -5.36
CA MET A 319 22.79 13.34 -6.52
C MET A 319 23.99 14.20 -6.11
N GLU A 320 23.84 15.05 -5.10
CA GLU A 320 24.92 15.87 -4.55
C GLU A 320 25.99 15.03 -3.85
N PHE A 321 25.60 14.12 -2.96
CA PHE A 321 26.54 13.37 -2.13
C PHE A 321 27.15 12.15 -2.82
N TYR A 322 26.43 11.48 -3.73
CA TYR A 322 26.87 10.22 -4.33
C TYR A 322 27.20 10.32 -5.83
N GLY A 323 26.83 11.42 -6.49
CA GLY A 323 27.25 11.78 -7.84
C GLY A 323 27.15 10.63 -8.85
N ASP A 324 28.29 10.26 -9.44
CA ASP A 324 28.33 9.27 -10.52
C ASP A 324 27.95 7.85 -10.09
N HIS A 325 28.05 7.50 -8.80
CA HIS A 325 27.56 6.22 -8.31
C HIS A 325 26.02 6.18 -8.33
N ALA A 326 25.36 7.27 -7.94
CA ALA A 326 23.91 7.37 -8.01
C ALA A 326 23.39 7.34 -9.45
N LYS A 327 24.11 7.91 -10.42
CA LYS A 327 23.72 7.88 -11.85
C LYS A 327 23.66 6.47 -12.44
N LYS A 328 24.36 5.51 -11.83
CA LYS A 328 24.36 4.08 -12.24
C LYS A 328 23.15 3.31 -11.69
N ILE A 329 22.42 3.88 -10.73
CA ILE A 329 21.16 3.31 -10.22
C ILE A 329 20.02 3.69 -11.17
N GLU A 330 19.04 2.80 -11.28
CA GLU A 330 17.79 3.08 -11.96
C GLU A 330 16.71 3.52 -10.96
N PHE A 331 16.34 4.79 -10.99
CA PHE A 331 15.29 5.34 -10.13
C PHE A 331 13.92 5.13 -10.77
N ILE A 332 13.11 4.27 -10.16
CA ILE A 332 11.76 3.90 -10.63
C ILE A 332 10.75 4.88 -10.06
N ARG A 333 10.09 5.66 -10.93
CA ARG A 333 9.09 6.65 -10.51
C ARG A 333 7.90 5.96 -9.85
N TYR A 334 7.58 6.39 -8.65
CA TYR A 334 6.57 5.79 -7.79
C TYR A 334 5.67 6.89 -7.22
N PRO A 335 4.64 7.34 -7.96
CA PRO A 335 3.77 8.42 -7.52
C PRO A 335 2.89 7.98 -6.34
N ILE A 336 2.83 8.82 -5.31
CA ILE A 336 1.94 8.63 -4.16
C ILE A 336 0.52 9.07 -4.55
N THR A 337 -0.37 8.09 -4.72
CA THR A 337 -1.77 8.34 -5.08
C THR A 337 -2.67 8.19 -3.85
N ARG A 338 -3.07 9.32 -3.25
CA ARG A 338 -3.90 9.33 -2.05
C ARG A 338 -5.39 9.15 -2.36
N PRO A 339 -6.09 8.22 -1.68
CA PRO A 339 -7.54 8.29 -1.61
C PRO A 339 -7.97 9.40 -0.63
N LYS A 340 -9.19 9.92 -0.77
CA LYS A 340 -9.64 11.12 -0.03
C LYS A 340 -9.64 10.95 1.48
N HIS A 341 -9.91 9.75 1.99
CA HIS A 341 -10.21 9.55 3.40
C HIS A 341 -9.24 8.67 4.16
N LYS A 342 -8.17 8.21 3.50
CA LYS A 342 -7.18 7.32 4.09
C LYS A 342 -5.79 7.58 3.50
N GLY A 343 -4.72 7.30 4.26
CA GLY A 343 -3.36 7.39 3.74
C GLY A 343 -3.10 6.41 2.60
N ALA A 344 -2.19 6.76 1.69
CA ALA A 344 -1.73 5.85 0.65
C ALA A 344 -0.78 4.82 1.26
N TYR A 345 -1.07 3.53 1.06
CA TYR A 345 -0.20 2.46 1.53
C TYR A 345 0.80 2.07 0.46
N VAL A 346 2.04 1.82 0.87
CA VAL A 346 3.10 1.33 0.01
C VAL A 346 3.81 0.16 0.68
N GLN A 347 4.49 -0.66 -0.11
CA GLN A 347 5.35 -1.70 0.45
C GLN A 347 6.56 -1.07 1.14
N GLY A 348 6.98 -1.64 2.27
CA GLY A 348 8.25 -1.30 2.90
C GLY A 348 9.45 -1.76 2.07
N ARG A 349 10.65 -1.75 2.67
CA ARG A 349 11.90 -2.26 2.03
C ARG A 349 11.80 -3.73 1.61
N ASN A 350 11.11 -4.53 2.41
CA ASN A 350 10.90 -5.95 2.15
C ASN A 350 9.42 -6.30 2.21
N ARG A 351 9.09 -7.50 1.75
CA ARG A 351 7.70 -7.94 1.63
C ARG A 351 7.01 -8.18 2.98
N ARG A 352 7.62 -8.01 4.16
CA ARG A 352 6.91 -8.20 5.46
C ARG A 352 6.10 -6.99 5.85
N THR A 353 6.56 -5.81 5.47
CA THR A 353 6.04 -4.55 5.98
C THR A 353 5.34 -3.77 4.89
N PHE A 354 4.31 -3.06 5.32
CA PHE A 354 3.67 -2.02 4.54
C PHE A 354 3.84 -0.75 5.36
N CYS A 355 3.96 0.38 4.69
CA CYS A 355 4.09 1.66 5.32
C CYS A 355 3.14 2.69 4.70
N VAL A 356 3.01 3.79 5.41
CA VAL A 356 2.23 4.98 5.04
C VAL A 356 3.11 6.19 5.31
N LEU A 357 2.93 7.29 4.59
CA LEU A 357 3.64 8.52 4.95
C LEU A 357 3.24 8.94 6.37
N ILE A 358 4.20 9.37 7.18
CA ILE A 358 3.94 9.69 8.59
C ILE A 358 2.96 10.87 8.73
N ALA A 359 2.97 11.81 7.78
CA ALA A 359 1.98 12.89 7.71
C ALA A 359 0.57 12.36 7.40
N ASP A 360 0.43 11.37 6.52
CA ASP A 360 -0.86 10.73 6.25
C ASP A 360 -1.37 9.96 7.49
N ALA A 361 -0.47 9.30 8.23
CA ALA A 361 -0.81 8.64 9.49
C ALA A 361 -1.29 9.63 10.55
N PHE A 362 -0.63 10.78 10.67
CA PHE A 362 -1.07 11.88 11.54
C PHE A 362 -2.47 12.37 11.16
N LEU A 363 -2.70 12.66 9.88
CA LEU A 363 -4.01 13.09 9.39
C LEU A 363 -5.10 12.04 9.61
N GLU A 364 -4.79 10.74 9.47
CA GLU A 364 -5.73 9.66 9.78
C GLU A 364 -6.05 9.60 11.28
N CYS A 365 -5.09 9.83 12.17
CA CYS A 365 -5.32 9.99 13.61
C CYS A 365 -6.19 11.22 13.93
N MET A 366 -5.87 12.38 13.33
CA MET A 366 -6.65 13.59 13.54
C MET A 366 -8.08 13.45 13.03
N LYS A 367 -8.27 12.84 11.87
CA LYS A 367 -9.59 12.52 11.33
C LYS A 367 -10.37 11.57 12.24
N PHE A 368 -9.68 10.59 12.82
CA PHE A 368 -10.27 9.71 13.81
C PHE A 368 -10.77 10.49 15.04
N LEU A 369 -9.96 11.40 15.57
CA LEU A 369 -10.35 12.24 16.71
C LEU A 369 -11.50 13.21 16.38
N ILE A 370 -11.41 13.89 15.22
CA ILE A 370 -12.32 14.94 14.78
C ILE A 370 -13.65 14.38 14.28
N SER A 371 -13.60 13.56 13.23
CA SER A 371 -14.79 13.15 12.48
C SER A 371 -15.46 11.96 13.14
N HIS A 372 -14.68 11.13 13.83
CA HIS A 372 -15.20 9.91 14.42
C HIS A 372 -15.47 10.00 15.93
N CYS A 373 -14.46 10.29 16.75
CA CYS A 373 -14.67 10.48 18.18
C CYS A 373 -15.46 11.75 18.49
N GLN A 374 -15.45 12.72 17.56
CA GLN A 374 -16.03 14.05 17.72
C GLN A 374 -15.56 14.71 19.02
N ILE A 375 -14.28 14.47 19.35
CA ILE A 375 -13.74 14.72 20.68
C ILE A 375 -13.87 16.19 21.07
N PHE A 376 -13.72 17.10 20.11
CA PHE A 376 -13.82 18.54 20.31
C PHE A 376 -15.24 19.05 20.60
N GLN A 377 -16.27 18.23 20.40
CA GLN A 377 -17.61 18.51 20.92
C GLN A 377 -17.79 18.01 22.37
N LYS A 378 -16.97 17.04 22.80
CA LYS A 378 -17.12 16.30 24.06
C LYS A 378 -16.30 16.89 25.20
N ILE A 379 -15.12 17.46 24.90
CA ILE A 379 -14.23 18.04 25.89
C ILE A 379 -14.51 19.52 26.13
N LYS A 380 -14.16 20.00 27.33
CA LYS A 380 -14.23 21.42 27.70
C LYS A 380 -12.86 22.10 27.64
N ASP A 381 -11.80 21.31 27.79
CA ASP A 381 -10.41 21.76 27.85
C ASP A 381 -9.53 20.66 27.24
N PHE A 382 -8.49 21.05 26.51
CA PHE A 382 -7.51 20.14 25.93
C PHE A 382 -6.71 19.35 26.97
N ASN A 383 -6.54 19.90 28.17
CA ASN A 383 -5.83 19.24 29.27
C ASN A 383 -6.40 17.84 29.59
N VAL A 384 -7.68 17.60 29.31
CA VAL A 384 -8.33 16.30 29.55
C VAL A 384 -7.78 15.19 28.65
N ILE A 385 -7.25 15.54 27.48
CA ILE A 385 -6.70 14.59 26.50
C ILE A 385 -5.21 14.80 26.24
N GLN A 386 -4.51 15.55 27.11
CA GLN A 386 -3.10 15.87 26.95
C GLN A 386 -2.22 14.62 26.82
N ILE A 387 -2.47 13.60 27.64
CA ILE A 387 -1.73 12.32 27.60
C ILE A 387 -1.76 11.70 26.19
N VAL A 388 -2.87 11.82 25.47
CA VAL A 388 -2.98 11.27 24.11
C VAL A 388 -2.12 12.08 23.14
N PHE A 389 -2.01 13.39 23.33
CA PHE A 389 -1.14 14.23 22.51
C PHE A 389 0.33 14.02 22.84
N ASP A 390 0.68 13.82 24.11
CA ASP A 390 2.05 13.48 24.52
C ASP A 390 2.50 12.16 23.88
N GLU A 391 1.61 11.15 23.79
CA GLU A 391 1.90 9.90 23.05
C GLU A 391 2.01 10.12 21.53
N MET A 392 1.19 11.01 20.97
CA MET A 392 1.28 11.38 19.55
C MET A 392 2.59 12.11 19.23
N GLU A 393 3.05 13.01 20.10
CA GLU A 393 4.28 13.79 19.92
C GLU A 393 5.53 12.91 19.85
N LYS A 394 5.57 11.79 20.57
CA LYS A 394 6.68 10.81 20.50
C LYS A 394 6.91 10.26 19.09
N VAL A 395 5.88 10.29 18.23
CA VAL A 395 5.94 9.79 16.85
C VAL A 395 5.92 10.93 15.85
N PHE A 396 5.10 11.95 16.08
CA PHE A 396 4.86 13.07 15.18
C PHE A 396 5.64 14.33 15.61
N HIS A 397 6.96 14.20 15.70
CA HIS A 397 7.89 15.30 16.03
C HIS A 397 8.63 15.82 14.80
N ALA A 398 9.29 16.98 14.90
CA ALA A 398 9.87 17.66 13.75
C ALA A 398 11.34 17.30 13.45
N ASP A 399 11.92 16.28 14.09
CA ASP A 399 13.35 15.94 13.95
C ASP A 399 13.63 15.10 12.69
N PHE A 400 12.99 15.47 11.58
CA PHE A 400 13.14 14.81 10.29
C PHE A 400 13.51 15.83 9.22
N ASP A 401 14.57 15.54 8.47
CA ASP A 401 15.01 16.40 7.36
C ASP A 401 14.14 16.24 6.11
N TYR A 402 13.48 15.08 5.95
CA TYR A 402 12.67 14.72 4.79
C TYR A 402 11.38 13.98 5.19
N PRO A 403 10.39 13.90 4.29
CA PRO A 403 9.17 13.13 4.51
C PRO A 403 9.46 11.67 4.86
N CYS A 404 9.02 11.18 6.01
CA CYS A 404 9.27 9.82 6.46
C CYS A 404 8.07 8.89 6.24
N PHE A 405 8.35 7.59 6.20
CA PHE A 405 7.32 6.56 6.24
C PHE A 405 7.16 6.03 7.66
N PHE A 406 6.00 5.46 7.95
CA PHE A 406 5.68 4.82 9.21
C PHE A 406 5.15 3.41 8.98
N ASP A 407 5.72 2.42 9.67
CA ASP A 407 5.31 1.02 9.57
C ASP A 407 3.86 0.84 10.00
N LEU A 408 3.05 0.17 9.16
CA LEU A 408 1.62 0.02 9.40
C LEU A 408 1.28 -0.83 10.62
N GLN A 409 2.14 -1.74 11.07
CA GLN A 409 1.89 -2.51 12.29
C GLN A 409 2.05 -1.61 13.51
N PHE A 410 3.11 -0.81 13.55
CA PHE A 410 3.31 0.19 14.60
C PHE A 410 2.19 1.24 14.59
N PHE A 411 1.81 1.72 13.40
CA PHE A 411 0.70 2.65 13.27
C PHE A 411 -0.62 2.07 13.78
N LYS A 412 -0.93 0.81 13.46
CA LYS A 412 -2.14 0.13 13.98
C LYS A 412 -2.14 0.05 15.51
N VAL A 413 -1.00 -0.24 16.12
CA VAL A 413 -0.85 -0.27 17.59
C VAL A 413 -1.09 1.13 18.17
N MET A 414 -0.42 2.15 17.63
CA MET A 414 -0.58 3.53 18.10
C MET A 414 -2.03 4.02 17.94
N LYS A 415 -2.64 3.80 16.78
CA LYS A 415 -4.06 4.14 16.52
C LYS A 415 -5.00 3.44 17.51
N ASN A 416 -4.76 2.18 17.85
CA ASN A 416 -5.55 1.45 18.85
C ASN A 416 -5.36 2.04 20.26
N ASN A 417 -4.16 2.48 20.61
CA ASN A 417 -3.89 3.14 21.90
C ASN A 417 -4.60 4.50 21.99
N VAL A 418 -4.53 5.31 20.92
CA VAL A 418 -5.28 6.56 20.80
C VAL A 418 -6.78 6.29 20.97
N PHE A 419 -7.32 5.27 20.28
CA PHE A 419 -8.73 4.89 20.43
C PHE A 419 -9.08 4.49 21.86
N ALA A 420 -8.27 3.63 22.50
CA ALA A 420 -8.49 3.19 23.87
C ALA A 420 -8.57 4.38 24.83
N GLY A 421 -7.70 5.38 24.66
CA GLY A 421 -7.73 6.62 25.44
C GLY A 421 -9.00 7.45 25.25
N MET A 422 -9.68 7.35 24.11
CA MET A 422 -10.90 8.11 23.82
C MET A 422 -12.19 7.46 24.36
N ARG A 423 -12.16 6.19 24.77
CA ARG A 423 -13.37 5.45 25.21
C ARG A 423 -14.06 6.06 26.43
N ILE A 424 -13.32 6.85 27.23
CA ILE A 424 -13.89 7.58 28.38
C ILE A 424 -14.99 8.56 27.97
N PHE A 425 -15.08 8.92 26.69
CA PHE A 425 -16.08 9.84 26.15
C PHE A 425 -17.16 9.15 25.29
N ASP A 426 -17.27 7.82 25.33
CA ASP A 426 -18.22 7.07 24.49
C ASP A 426 -19.68 7.46 24.77
N ASN A 427 -20.01 7.75 26.03
CA ASN A 427 -21.36 8.13 26.46
C ASN A 427 -21.67 9.63 26.38
N THR A 428 -20.72 10.45 25.92
CA THR A 428 -20.92 11.90 25.82
C THR A 428 -21.73 12.22 24.56
N PRO A 429 -22.90 12.87 24.67
CA PRO A 429 -23.73 13.19 23.52
C PRO A 429 -23.07 14.23 22.63
N VAL A 430 -23.26 14.09 21.32
CA VAL A 430 -22.71 14.96 20.28
C VAL A 430 -23.81 15.35 19.29
N ARG A 431 -23.60 16.46 18.59
CA ARG A 431 -24.50 16.91 17.53
C ARG A 431 -24.02 16.34 16.20
N GLU A 432 -24.96 15.82 15.41
CA GLU A 432 -24.67 15.32 14.07
C GLU A 432 -24.56 16.49 13.08
N ILE A 433 -23.64 16.38 12.12
CA ILE A 433 -23.57 17.32 11.00
C ILE A 433 -24.86 17.21 10.16
N ARG A 434 -25.48 18.37 9.90
CA ARG A 434 -26.71 18.49 9.12
C ARG A 434 -26.45 18.31 7.62
N ASP A 435 -27.47 17.86 6.90
CA ASP A 435 -27.39 17.73 5.45
C ASP A 435 -27.35 19.10 4.76
N VAL A 436 -26.59 19.17 3.68
CA VAL A 436 -26.52 20.36 2.83
C VAL A 436 -27.70 20.38 1.86
N PRO A 437 -28.36 21.53 1.66
CA PRO A 437 -29.39 21.70 0.63
C PRO A 437 -28.90 21.39 -0.81
N PRO A 438 -29.80 21.11 -1.77
CA PRO A 438 -29.41 20.80 -3.15
C PRO A 438 -28.63 21.92 -3.87
N ASP A 439 -28.84 23.18 -3.50
CA ASP A 439 -28.14 24.38 -3.99
C ASP A 439 -26.79 24.64 -3.27
N GLY A 440 -26.40 23.74 -2.38
CA GLY A 440 -25.13 23.74 -1.68
C GLY A 440 -25.10 24.57 -0.40
N PHE A 441 -23.89 24.91 0.06
CA PHE A 441 -23.69 25.72 1.27
C PHE A 441 -22.78 26.92 1.03
N SER A 442 -23.03 28.00 1.77
CA SER A 442 -22.20 29.20 1.80
C SER A 442 -21.27 29.22 3.02
N LEU A 443 -20.29 30.13 3.01
CA LEU A 443 -19.44 30.39 4.18
C LEU A 443 -20.27 30.66 5.45
N LYS A 444 -21.36 31.42 5.34
CA LYS A 444 -22.23 31.71 6.49
C LYS A 444 -22.89 30.44 7.03
N MET A 445 -23.29 29.53 6.16
CA MET A 445 -23.84 28.24 6.57
C MET A 445 -22.79 27.37 7.25
N LEU A 446 -21.54 27.35 6.75
CA LEU A 446 -20.43 26.67 7.42
C LEU A 446 -20.20 27.21 8.83
N GLN A 447 -20.13 28.54 9.00
CA GLN A 447 -19.98 29.18 10.32
C GLN A 447 -21.13 28.82 11.27
N ASN A 448 -22.38 28.89 10.78
CA ASN A 448 -23.54 28.50 11.56
C ASN A 448 -23.51 27.01 11.95
N GLU A 449 -22.95 26.14 11.10
CA GLU A 449 -22.77 24.72 11.42
C GLU A 449 -21.70 24.53 12.50
N LEU A 450 -20.56 25.21 12.43
CA LEU A 450 -19.52 25.16 13.46
C LEU A 450 -20.06 25.61 14.83
N GLN A 451 -20.91 26.64 14.85
CA GLN A 451 -21.63 27.09 16.04
C GLN A 451 -22.66 26.07 16.52
N TYR A 452 -23.44 25.49 15.60
CA TYR A 452 -24.37 24.43 15.91
C TYR A 452 -23.64 23.22 16.53
N LEU A 453 -22.45 22.86 16.08
CA LEU A 453 -21.66 21.77 16.67
C LEU A 453 -21.03 22.13 18.03
N GLY A 454 -21.10 23.39 18.46
CA GLY A 454 -20.57 23.86 19.74
C GLY A 454 -19.05 24.06 19.74
N LEU A 455 -18.41 24.08 18.57
CA LEU A 455 -16.95 24.10 18.45
C LEU A 455 -16.31 25.43 18.86
N LEU A 456 -17.06 26.54 18.82
CA LEU A 456 -16.58 27.87 19.25
C LEU A 456 -16.11 27.90 20.71
N LYS A 457 -16.62 26.99 21.56
CA LYS A 457 -16.21 26.93 22.97
C LYS A 457 -14.76 26.52 23.13
N LEU A 458 -14.31 25.55 22.32
CA LEU A 458 -12.95 25.02 22.36
C LEU A 458 -12.03 25.77 21.40
N PHE A 459 -12.58 26.24 20.28
CA PHE A 459 -11.88 27.00 19.25
C PHE A 459 -12.57 28.36 19.01
N PRO A 460 -12.29 29.39 19.83
CA PRO A 460 -12.92 30.70 19.67
C PRO A 460 -12.70 31.34 18.28
N GLY A 461 -11.58 31.03 17.62
CA GLY A 461 -11.23 31.52 16.27
C GLY A 461 -11.77 30.70 15.10
N ILE A 462 -12.65 29.72 15.32
CA ILE A 462 -13.06 28.77 14.26
C ILE A 462 -13.84 29.37 13.09
N GLU A 463 -14.47 30.51 13.31
CA GLU A 463 -15.13 31.25 12.23
C GLU A 463 -14.12 31.94 11.29
N GLU A 464 -12.96 32.36 11.78
CA GLU A 464 -11.86 32.89 10.95
C GLU A 464 -11.16 31.76 10.19
N GLN A 465 -11.03 30.59 10.82
CA GLN A 465 -10.55 29.38 10.16
C GLN A 465 -11.49 29.00 9.00
N ALA A 466 -12.82 29.10 9.18
CA ALA A 466 -13.78 28.89 8.11
C ALA A 466 -13.61 29.83 6.91
N LYS A 467 -13.24 31.10 7.13
CA LYS A 467 -12.96 32.06 6.04
C LYS A 467 -11.76 31.65 5.19
N ARG A 468 -10.78 30.97 5.78
CA ARG A 468 -9.59 30.46 5.08
C ARG A 468 -9.88 29.13 4.37
N VAL A 469 -10.66 28.26 4.99
CA VAL A 469 -10.99 26.91 4.47
C VAL A 469 -11.98 26.98 3.30
N PHE A 470 -13.02 27.81 3.41
CA PHE A 470 -14.12 27.82 2.44
C PHE A 470 -13.66 28.08 0.99
N PRO A 471 -12.82 29.09 0.68
CA PRO A 471 -12.35 29.31 -0.68
C PRO A 471 -11.55 28.15 -1.25
N GLU A 472 -10.78 27.43 -0.42
CA GLU A 472 -9.99 26.28 -0.86
C GLU A 472 -10.86 25.08 -1.22
N ILE A 473 -11.95 24.87 -0.47
CA ILE A 473 -12.94 23.83 -0.79
C ILE A 473 -13.73 24.20 -2.04
N GLU A 474 -14.11 25.46 -2.19
CA GLU A 474 -14.80 25.94 -3.39
C GLU A 474 -13.97 25.73 -4.66
N LYS A 475 -12.65 25.96 -4.61
CA LYS A 475 -11.72 25.68 -5.72
C LYS A 475 -11.66 24.20 -6.11
N ARG A 476 -11.90 23.30 -5.17
CA ARG A 476 -11.77 21.84 -5.35
C ARG A 476 -13.11 21.14 -5.53
N LYS A 477 -14.22 21.89 -5.59
CA LYS A 477 -15.56 21.33 -5.67
C LYS A 477 -15.71 20.43 -6.88
N ASN A 478 -16.31 19.26 -6.66
CA ASN A 478 -16.70 18.36 -7.74
C ASN A 478 -18.18 18.56 -8.08
N GLY A 479 -18.43 19.26 -9.19
CA GLY A 479 -19.77 19.62 -9.65
C GLY A 479 -20.12 21.10 -9.45
N GLU A 480 -21.40 21.43 -9.65
CA GLU A 480 -21.88 22.82 -9.61
C GLU A 480 -21.89 23.41 -8.19
N PHE A 481 -22.33 22.60 -7.21
CA PHE A 481 -22.55 23.02 -5.82
C PHE A 481 -21.72 22.21 -4.83
N LEU A 482 -21.38 22.83 -3.69
CA LEU A 482 -20.77 22.14 -2.55
C LEU A 482 -21.80 21.26 -1.86
N ARG A 483 -21.48 19.99 -1.59
CA ARG A 483 -22.40 18.97 -1.07
C ARG A 483 -22.10 18.65 0.39
N THR A 484 -22.91 17.79 1.00
CA THR A 484 -22.74 17.35 2.40
C THR A 484 -21.33 16.84 2.70
N TRP A 485 -20.71 16.08 1.80
CA TRP A 485 -19.35 15.56 2.03
C TRP A 485 -18.28 16.68 2.07
N ASP A 486 -18.49 17.79 1.34
CA ASP A 486 -17.59 18.95 1.32
C ASP A 486 -17.75 19.73 2.64
N LEU A 487 -18.95 19.73 3.23
CA LEU A 487 -19.18 20.29 4.56
C LEU A 487 -18.44 19.51 5.65
N PHE A 488 -18.44 18.17 5.57
CA PHE A 488 -17.63 17.33 6.47
C PHE A 488 -16.14 17.69 6.38
N GLU A 489 -15.61 17.79 5.17
CA GLU A 489 -14.22 18.17 4.92
C GLU A 489 -13.89 19.59 5.42
N ALA A 490 -14.79 20.56 5.20
CA ALA A 490 -14.65 21.92 5.71
C ALA A 490 -14.53 21.98 7.22
N ILE A 491 -15.42 21.27 7.91
CA ILE A 491 -15.47 21.20 9.37
C ILE A 491 -14.23 20.48 9.92
N GLU A 492 -13.75 19.44 9.23
CA GLU A 492 -12.52 18.72 9.58
C GLU A 492 -11.30 19.66 9.49
N HIS A 493 -11.13 20.38 8.38
CA HIS A 493 -10.02 21.33 8.21
C HIS A 493 -10.08 22.52 9.17
N CYS A 494 -11.27 23.07 9.46
CA CYS A 494 -11.41 24.14 10.45
C CYS A 494 -10.90 23.69 11.83
N GLN A 495 -11.33 22.52 12.29
CA GLN A 495 -10.89 21.95 13.57
C GLN A 495 -9.40 21.59 13.55
N LEU A 496 -8.90 21.06 12.44
CA LEU A 496 -7.48 20.73 12.31
C LEU A 496 -6.59 21.97 12.39
N ILE A 497 -6.96 23.07 11.72
CA ILE A 497 -6.22 24.34 11.84
C ILE A 497 -6.29 24.85 13.29
N GLY A 498 -7.47 24.87 13.90
CA GLY A 498 -7.60 25.30 15.30
C GLY A 498 -6.76 24.45 16.26
N PHE A 499 -6.64 23.14 15.99
CA PHE A 499 -5.75 22.25 16.73
C PHE A 499 -4.27 22.59 16.53
N LEU A 500 -3.84 22.78 15.28
CA LEU A 500 -2.44 23.11 14.97
C LEU A 500 -2.00 24.49 15.51
N GLU A 501 -2.92 25.47 15.53
CA GLU A 501 -2.67 26.77 16.15
C GLU A 501 -2.52 26.65 17.68
N LYS A 502 -3.24 25.70 18.30
CA LYS A 502 -3.12 25.43 19.74
C LYS A 502 -1.88 24.60 20.09
N PHE A 503 -1.45 23.72 19.20
CA PHE A 503 -0.30 22.84 19.36
C PHE A 503 0.69 23.01 18.20
N PRO A 504 1.50 24.08 18.21
CA PRO A 504 2.39 24.43 17.09
C PRO A 504 3.40 23.35 16.74
N ILE A 505 3.77 22.48 17.68
CA ILE A 505 4.69 21.36 17.42
C ILE A 505 4.21 20.46 16.28
N PHE A 506 2.90 20.19 16.20
CA PHE A 506 2.34 19.40 15.10
C PHE A 506 2.30 20.19 13.79
N ALA A 507 2.22 21.53 13.84
CA ALA A 507 2.32 22.36 12.65
C ALA A 507 3.74 22.34 12.08
N VAL A 508 4.75 22.43 12.94
CA VAL A 508 6.17 22.31 12.58
C VAL A 508 6.46 20.90 12.06
N PHE A 509 5.90 19.85 12.68
CA PHE A 509 5.97 18.49 12.16
C PHE A 509 5.39 18.42 10.73
N MET A 510 4.17 18.91 10.49
CA MET A 510 3.58 18.91 9.15
C MET A 510 4.43 19.67 8.12
N HIS A 511 5.12 20.74 8.54
CA HIS A 511 6.09 21.44 7.69
C HIS A 511 7.33 20.59 7.39
N SER A 512 7.94 19.96 8.41
CA SER A 512 9.10 19.07 8.23
C SER A 512 8.79 17.92 7.25
N GLN A 513 7.54 17.45 7.24
CA GLN A 513 7.06 16.41 6.33
C GLN A 513 6.58 16.93 4.97
N LYS A 514 6.81 18.21 4.66
CA LYS A 514 6.39 18.89 3.42
C LYS A 514 4.88 18.76 3.15
N ALA A 515 4.10 18.64 4.22
CA ALA A 515 2.71 18.20 4.21
C ALA A 515 1.70 19.32 4.51
N CYS A 516 2.13 20.56 4.75
CA CYS A 516 1.25 21.70 5.06
C CYS A 516 0.11 21.88 4.02
N HIS A 517 0.44 21.65 2.75
CA HIS A 517 -0.48 21.79 1.64
C HIS A 517 -1.70 20.84 1.70
N MET A 518 -1.62 19.78 2.52
CA MET A 518 -2.71 18.83 2.71
C MET A 518 -3.83 19.41 3.58
N ILE A 519 -3.55 20.50 4.30
CA ILE A 519 -4.51 21.15 5.20
C ILE A 519 -5.04 22.42 4.53
N MET A 520 -6.27 22.35 4.04
CA MET A 520 -6.89 23.45 3.31
C MET A 520 -7.03 24.69 4.20
N GLY A 521 -6.55 25.83 3.74
CA GLY A 521 -6.61 27.09 4.49
C GLY A 521 -5.53 27.26 5.58
N LEU A 522 -4.61 26.29 5.74
CA LEU A 522 -3.50 26.43 6.68
C LEU A 522 -2.53 27.50 6.19
N GLN A 523 -2.27 28.49 7.04
CA GLN A 523 -1.21 29.47 6.84
C GLN A 523 0.01 29.02 7.63
N CYS A 524 0.82 28.15 7.02
CA CYS A 524 2.04 27.67 7.66
C CYS A 524 3.05 28.80 7.73
N VAL A 525 3.43 29.12 8.96
CA VAL A 525 4.44 30.09 9.33
C VAL A 525 5.77 29.85 8.61
N GLU A 526 6.24 28.61 8.59
CA GLU A 526 7.52 28.23 7.98
C GLU A 526 7.47 28.20 6.43
N CYS A 527 6.27 28.09 5.84
CA CYS A 527 6.12 28.13 4.37
C CYS A 527 6.05 29.55 3.81
N ASN A 528 5.62 30.51 4.63
CA ASN A 528 5.49 31.91 4.25
C ASN A 528 6.66 32.64 4.92
N GLU A 529 7.78 32.86 4.21
CA GLU A 529 9.12 33.31 4.67
C GLU A 529 9.22 34.61 5.55
N ASN A 530 8.21 35.00 6.34
CA ASN A 530 8.09 36.28 7.06
C ASN A 530 7.89 36.15 8.59
N TRP A 531 8.19 35.02 9.22
CA TRP A 531 7.89 34.82 10.65
C TRP A 531 9.10 34.61 11.56
N HIS A 532 10.33 34.64 11.02
CA HIS A 532 11.54 34.43 11.81
C HIS A 532 11.84 35.57 12.81
N ASP A 533 11.07 36.65 12.83
CA ASP A 533 11.36 37.82 13.67
C ASP A 533 10.61 37.89 15.02
N GLU A 534 9.65 36.99 15.32
CA GLU A 534 8.86 37.14 16.58
C GLU A 534 8.72 35.90 17.48
N PHE A 535 9.34 34.75 17.16
CA PHE A 535 9.39 33.62 18.09
C PHE A 535 10.80 33.05 18.23
N GLU A 536 11.59 33.69 19.10
CA GLU A 536 12.63 32.96 19.82
C GLU A 536 11.93 31.85 20.64
N ILE A 537 11.87 30.65 20.08
CA ILE A 537 11.65 29.44 20.86
C ILE A 537 12.78 29.40 21.87
N THR A 538 12.49 29.81 23.11
CA THR A 538 13.35 29.57 24.25
C THR A 538 13.42 28.06 24.43
N ARG A 539 14.39 27.44 23.76
CA ARG A 539 14.82 26.05 23.98
C ARG A 539 15.39 25.94 25.38
N ASN A 540 14.53 25.91 26.40
CA ASN A 540 14.87 25.40 27.71
C ASN A 540 14.78 23.86 27.65
N TYR A 541 15.65 23.25 26.85
CA TYR A 541 16.08 21.89 27.15
C TYR A 541 16.87 21.97 28.45
N LYS A 542 16.23 21.58 29.56
CA LYS A 542 17.01 21.08 30.70
C LYS A 542 17.80 19.90 30.17
N GLU A 543 19.10 20.10 29.99
CA GLU A 543 20.08 19.03 29.80
C GLU A 543 19.99 18.10 31.01
N THR A 544 19.11 17.11 30.93
CA THR A 544 19.35 15.83 31.59
C THR A 544 20.01 14.95 30.54
N GLU A 545 21.31 14.73 30.76
CA GLU A 545 22.25 13.91 30.01
C GLU A 545 21.58 12.77 29.23
N ASN A 546 21.47 12.94 27.91
CA ASN A 546 21.27 11.85 26.96
C ASN A 546 22.65 11.45 26.40
N PRO A 547 23.17 10.23 26.66
CA PRO A 547 24.56 9.88 26.35
C PRO A 547 24.91 9.78 24.85
N PHE A 548 23.97 10.02 23.93
CA PHE A 548 24.16 9.71 22.51
C PHE A 548 24.53 10.90 21.60
N ARG A 549 24.79 12.10 22.17
CA ARG A 549 25.29 13.26 21.39
C ARG A 549 26.80 13.43 21.47
N LYS A 550 27.60 12.50 20.93
CA LYS A 550 28.98 12.80 20.49
C LYS A 550 29.40 11.94 19.30
N ILE A 551 29.03 12.37 18.10
CA ILE A 551 29.92 12.21 16.93
C ILE A 551 30.04 13.58 16.27
N ASN A 552 31.11 14.29 16.64
CA ASN A 552 31.54 15.52 15.99
C ASN A 552 32.20 15.13 14.67
N ILE A 553 31.60 15.49 13.54
CA ILE A 553 32.31 15.60 12.26
C ILE A 553 33.16 16.88 12.36
N LYS A 554 34.38 16.74 12.88
CA LYS A 554 35.39 17.79 12.73
C LYS A 554 36.02 17.64 11.35
N LYS A 555 35.97 18.74 10.61
CA LYS A 555 36.80 19.04 9.44
C LYS A 555 38.26 18.59 9.69
N GLU A 556 38.66 17.47 9.11
CA GLU A 556 40.07 17.15 8.89
C GLU A 556 40.49 17.71 7.53
N LYS A 557 40.72 19.02 7.51
CA LYS A 557 41.59 19.69 6.55
C LYS A 557 42.52 20.55 7.39
N ASP A 558 43.81 20.34 7.22
CA ASP A 558 44.91 21.07 7.85
C ASP A 558 45.15 20.75 9.34
N GLU A 559 45.90 19.67 9.60
CA GLU A 559 46.88 19.55 10.73
C GLU A 559 47.42 18.10 10.89
N ARG A 560 47.89 17.48 9.79
CA ARG A 560 48.95 16.45 9.84
C ARG A 560 49.95 16.70 8.72
N GLU A 561 50.50 17.89 8.77
CA GLU A 561 51.85 18.13 8.32
C GLU A 561 52.83 17.30 9.17
N ARG A 562 53.95 16.94 8.55
CA ARG A 562 55.27 17.05 9.20
C ARG A 562 55.37 16.37 10.57
N GLU A 563 55.36 15.05 10.57
CA GLU A 563 56.10 14.23 11.53
C GLU A 563 56.01 12.76 11.09
N ILE A 564 56.94 12.38 10.21
CA ILE A 564 57.73 11.13 10.24
C ILE A 564 58.50 11.08 8.91
N ILE A 565 59.82 11.01 9.08
CA ILE A 565 60.88 10.77 8.09
C ILE A 565 60.70 9.40 7.44
#